data_AF-A0A7C4TSR3-F1
#
_entry.id   AF-A0A7C4TSR3-F1
#
_cell.length_a   1.000
_cell.length_b   1.000
_cell.length_c   1.000
_cell.angle_alpha   90.00
_cell.angle_beta   90.00
_cell.angle_gamma   90.00
#
_symmetry.space_group_name_H-M   'P 1'
#
loop_
_entity.id
_entity.type
_entity.pdbx_description
1 polymer ?
#
loop_
_entity_poly.entity_id
_entity_poly.type
_entity_poly.pdbx_seq_one_letter_code
_entity_poly.pdbx_strand_id
1 'polypeptide(L)' 'TLAYDEDKIKASARIVGKEGRNVREILARALVKIGGEVGGHPNAAGCLISKEKENLFIQELQKVLELEVVKV' A
#
# COMPACT_ATOMS: atom_id res chain seq x y z
N THR A 1 2.78 -5.87 6.60
CA THR A 1 1.90 -6.68 7.47
C THR A 1 0.46 -6.23 7.32
N LEU A 2 -0.48 -7.17 7.31
CA LEU A 2 -1.92 -6.89 7.37
C LEU A 2 -2.44 -7.24 8.76
N ALA A 3 -3.25 -6.37 9.35
CA ALA A 3 -4.00 -6.62 10.57
C ALA A 3 -5.49 -6.47 10.26
N TYR A 4 -6.29 -7.43 10.70
CA TYR A 4 -7.73 -7.48 10.42
C TYR A 4 -8.49 -6.98 11.64
N ASP A 5 -9.39 -6.03 11.44
CA ASP A 5 -10.19 -5.42 12.49
C ASP A 5 -11.62 -5.22 11.98
N GLU A 6 -12.60 -5.85 12.62
CA GLU A 6 -14.03 -5.80 12.22
C GLU A 6 -14.29 -5.96 10.71
N ASP A 7 -14.60 -4.88 9.99
CA ASP A 7 -14.88 -4.80 8.55
C ASP A 7 -13.68 -4.29 7.72
N LYS A 8 -12.58 -3.94 8.39
CA LYS A 8 -11.41 -3.29 7.80
C LYS A 8 -10.13 -4.12 7.93
N ILE A 9 -9.16 -3.75 7.10
CA ILE A 9 -7.79 -4.23 7.15
C ILE A 9 -6.89 -3.03 7.28
N LYS A 10 -6.00 -3.08 8.27
CA LYS A 10 -4.89 -2.15 8.44
C LYS A 10 -3.63 -2.75 7.85
N ALA A 11 -3.20 -2.23 6.70
CA ALA A 11 -1.93 -2.60 6.09
C ALA A 11 -0.83 -1.66 6.57
N SER A 12 0.32 -2.21 6.97
CA SER A 12 1.51 -1.45 7.33
C SER A 12 2.68 -1.90 6.46
N ALA A 13 3.37 -0.93 5.86
CA ALA A 13 4.52 -1.14 5.00
C ALA A 13 5.75 -0.35 5.51
N ARG A 14 6.92 -0.92 5.26
CA ARG A 14 8.22 -0.37 5.62
C ARG A 14 9.18 -0.65 4.46
N ILE A 15 10.03 0.31 4.14
CA ILE A 15 11.16 0.11 3.22
C ILE A 15 12.45 0.09 4.03
N VAL A 16 13.35 -0.82 3.64
CA VAL A 16 14.70 -0.95 4.20
C VAL A 16 15.73 -0.52 3.15
N GLY A 17 16.87 0.02 3.58
CA GLY A 17 17.93 0.52 2.68
C GLY A 17 18.04 2.06 2.64
N LYS A 18 19.10 2.57 1.98
CA LYS A 18 19.43 4.01 1.93
C LYS A 18 18.83 4.75 0.73
N GLU A 19 18.60 4.07 -0.39
CA GLU A 19 17.88 4.60 -1.55
C GLU A 19 16.47 3.99 -1.58
N GLY A 20 15.60 4.53 -0.73
CA GLY A 20 14.25 4.00 -0.53
C GLY A 20 13.25 4.62 -1.50
N ARG A 21 12.34 3.79 -2.02
CA ARG A 21 11.11 4.29 -2.67
C ARG A 21 10.21 4.97 -1.64
N ASN A 22 9.29 5.81 -2.11
CA ASN A 22 8.26 6.39 -1.26
C ASN A 22 7.10 5.39 -1.07
N VAL A 23 7.12 4.61 0.02
CA VAL A 23 6.09 3.61 0.32
C VAL A 23 4.72 4.23 0.56
N ARG A 24 4.66 5.48 1.03
CA ARG A 24 3.39 6.21 1.18
C ARG A 24 2.76 6.45 -0.19
N GLU A 25 3.54 6.88 -1.18
CA GLU A 25 3.04 7.09 -2.54
C GLU A 25 2.63 5.77 -3.21
N ILE A 26 3.39 4.70 -3.02
CA ILE A 26 3.03 3.37 -3.53
C ILE A 26 1.65 2.95 -3.01
N LEU A 27 1.43 3.05 -1.70
CA LEU A 27 0.14 2.75 -1.09
C LEU A 27 -0.96 3.70 -1.59
N ALA A 28 -0.68 5.00 -1.70
CA ALA A 28 -1.64 5.96 -2.22
C ALA A 28 -2.11 5.62 -3.63
N ARG A 29 -1.18 5.26 -4.53
CA ARG A 29 -1.48 4.85 -5.90
C ARG A 29 -2.31 3.57 -5.95
N ALA A 30 -1.98 2.58 -5.12
CA ALA A 30 -2.74 1.33 -5.03
C ALA A 30 -4.20 1.57 -4.60
N LEU A 31 -4.47 2.61 -3.81
CA LEU A 31 -5.82 2.92 -3.33
C LEU A 31 -6.64 3.84 -4.22
N VAL A 32 -6.07 4.46 -5.26
CA VAL A 32 -6.80 5.42 -6.12
C VAL A 32 -8.12 4.86 -6.64
N LYS A 33 -8.15 3.57 -7.04
CA LYS A 33 -9.36 2.91 -7.57
C LYS A 33 -10.19 2.20 -6.51
N ILE A 34 -9.63 1.98 -5.33
CA ILE A 34 -10.20 1.13 -4.27
C ILE A 34 -10.94 1.98 -3.24
N GLY A 35 -10.43 3.19 -3.00
CA GLY A 35 -10.77 4.02 -1.85
C GLY A 35 -10.08 3.53 -0.58
N GLY A 36 -10.09 4.36 0.45
CA GLY A 36 -9.44 4.09 1.73
C GLY A 36 -8.60 5.27 2.20
N GLU A 37 -7.86 5.04 3.28
CA GLU A 37 -7.04 6.08 3.92
C GLU A 37 -5.58 5.66 3.92
N VAL A 38 -4.69 6.61 3.60
CA VAL A 38 -3.22 6.42 3.63
C VAL A 38 -2.58 7.44 4.55
N GLY A 39 -1.64 6.99 5.38
CA GLY A 39 -0.88 7.83 6.28
C GLY A 39 0.54 7.32 6.55
N GLY A 40 1.34 8.16 7.19
CA GLY A 40 2.72 7.85 7.61
C GLY A 40 3.81 8.58 6.81
N HIS A 41 5.02 8.05 6.88
CA HIS A 41 6.24 8.63 6.31
C HIS A 41 6.66 7.91 5.02
N PRO A 42 7.50 8.54 4.16
CA PRO A 42 7.96 7.92 2.92
C PRO A 42 8.59 6.53 3.07
N ASN A 43 9.26 6.26 4.20
CA ASN A 43 9.89 4.95 4.46
C ASN A 43 9.00 4.01 5.30
N ALA A 44 7.90 4.52 5.84
CA ALA A 44 7.07 3.83 6.82
C ALA A 44 5.63 4.35 6.78
N ALA A 45 4.78 3.71 5.98
CA ALA A 45 3.39 4.11 5.79
C ALA A 45 2.44 2.96 6.10
N GLY A 46 1.15 3.30 6.17
CA GLY A 46 0.09 2.33 6.29
C GLY A 46 -1.18 2.83 5.64
N CYS A 47 -2.13 1.90 5.48
CA CYS A 47 -3.45 2.23 4.98
C CYS A 47 -4.56 1.41 5.62
N LEU A 48 -5.77 1.94 5.52
CA LEU A 48 -7.02 1.28 5.90
C LEU A 48 -7.82 0.98 4.64
N ILE A 49 -8.21 -0.28 4.49
CA ILE A 49 -9.03 -0.78 3.38
C ILE A 49 -10.20 -1.60 3.93
N SER A 50 -11.31 -1.64 3.20
CA SER A 50 -12.40 -2.58 3.50
C SER A 50 -11.99 -4.02 3.22
N LYS A 51 -12.38 -4.97 4.06
CA LYS A 51 -12.07 -6.41 3.90
C LYS A 51 -12.57 -6.96 2.56
N GLU A 52 -13.71 -6.50 2.09
CA GLU A 52 -14.27 -6.94 0.80
C GLU A 52 -13.39 -6.57 -0.41
N LYS A 53 -12.46 -5.63 -0.24
CA LYS A 53 -11.56 -5.13 -1.29
C LYS A 53 -10.14 -5.67 -1.17
N GLU A 54 -9.88 -6.60 -0.26
CA GLU A 54 -8.53 -7.13 -0.02
C GLU A 54 -7.87 -7.68 -1.30
N ASN A 55 -8.57 -8.53 -2.05
CA ASN A 55 -8.04 -9.10 -3.28
C ASN A 55 -7.74 -8.03 -4.34
N LEU A 56 -8.62 -7.04 -4.48
CA LEU A 56 -8.40 -5.93 -5.40
C LEU A 56 -7.19 -5.08 -4.97
N PHE A 57 -7.03 -4.88 -3.66
CA PHE A 57 -5.88 -4.18 -3.08
C PHE A 57 -4.57 -4.89 -3.38
N ILE A 58 -4.50 -6.20 -3.16
CA ILE A 58 -3.30 -6.98 -3.45
C ILE A 58 -2.95 -6.88 -4.95
N GLN A 59 -3.95 -7.00 -5.83
CA GLN A 59 -3.75 -6.91 -7.29
C GLN A 59 -3.26 -5.53 -7.74
N GLU A 60 -3.87 -4.44 -7.29
CA GLU A 60 -3.41 -3.09 -7.67
C GLU A 60 -2.05 -2.78 -7.06
N LEU A 61 -1.78 -3.22 -5.82
CA LEU A 61 -0.47 -3.05 -5.19
C LEU A 61 0.64 -3.76 -5.96
N GLN A 62 0.39 -4.99 -6.43
CA GLN A 62 1.33 -5.73 -7.30
C GLN A 62 1.63 -4.96 -8.59
N LYS A 63 0.60 -4.49 -9.30
CA LYS A 63 0.77 -3.70 -10.53
C LYS A 63 1.60 -2.42 -10.29
N VAL A 64 1.33 -1.70 -9.20
CA VAL A 64 2.09 -0.50 -8.85
C VAL A 64 3.56 -0.85 -8.59
N LEU A 65 3.83 -1.92 -7.85
CA LEU A 65 5.20 -2.36 -7.55
C LEU A 65 5.96 -2.82 -8.79
N GLU A 66 5.30 -3.53 -9.71
CA GLU A 66 5.88 -3.97 -10.99
C GLU A 66 6.24 -2.79 -11.89
N LEU A 67 5.33 -1.81 -12.04
CA LEU A 67 5.59 -0.58 -12.82
C LEU A 67 6.78 0.21 -12.27
N GLU A 68 6.95 0.22 -10.95
CA GLU A 68 8.09 0.87 -10.31
C GLU A 68 9.41 0.12 -10.57
N VAL A 69 9.40 -1.20 -10.78
CA VAL A 69 10.61 -1.97 -11.14
C VAL A 69 11.03 -1.72 -12.59
N VAL A 70 10.07 -1.55 -13.51
CA VAL A 70 10.37 -1.31 -14.93
C VAL A 70 10.93 0.10 -15.18
N LYS A 71 10.66 1.07 -14.31
CA LYS A 71 11.12 2.47 -14.45
C LYS A 71 12.56 2.73 -14.02
N VAL A 72 13.35 1.70 -13.72
CA VAL A 72 14.75 1.80 -13.25
C VAL A 72 15.72 1.76 -14.43
#